data_AF-A0A1G1M2B8-F1
#
_entry.id   AF-A0A1G1M2B8-F1
#
_cell.length_a   1.000
_cell.length_b   1.000
_cell.length_c   1.000
_cell.angle_alpha   90.00
_cell.angle_beta   90.00
_cell.angle_gamma   90.00
#
_symmetry.space_group_name_H-M   'P 1'
#
loop_
_entity.id
_entity.type
_entity.pdbx_description
1 polymer ?
#
loop_
_entity_poly.entity_id
_entity_poly.type
_entity_poly.pdbx_seq_one_letter_code
_entity_poly.pdbx_strand_id
1 'polypeptide(L)'
;MKKEDLCKILRGRRAQMVVTMAVVIAWGLVSKRYSGPGRFWVNNSFAGVFYEIFWCLFFSFWLPKARPWVIALWVLGVTCGLEVSQLWHPAFLRPVRANFWGAALIGTTFVGSDFFYYVVGCGIGLLWSTLFKKSENDSSGKAK
;
A
#
# COMPACT_ATOMS: atom_id res chain seq x y z
N MET A 1 -13.92 9.03 27.43
CA MET A 1 -12.66 8.34 27.12
C MET A 1 -11.51 9.32 27.32
N LYS A 2 -10.57 9.06 28.24
CA LYS A 2 -9.51 10.02 28.59
C LYS A 2 -8.41 10.02 27.52
N LYS A 3 -7.74 11.17 27.30
CA LYS A 3 -6.62 11.31 26.34
C LYS A 3 -5.50 10.28 26.59
N GLU A 4 -5.32 9.88 27.84
CA GLU A 4 -4.32 8.92 28.30
C GLU A 4 -4.59 7.49 27.78
N ASP A 5 -5.86 7.08 27.72
CA ASP A 5 -6.27 5.76 27.22
C ASP A 5 -6.10 5.67 25.70
N LEU A 6 -6.45 6.75 24.98
CA LEU A 6 -6.24 6.86 23.55
C LEU A 6 -4.74 6.78 23.21
N CYS A 7 -3.89 7.46 23.98
CA CYS A 7 -2.44 7.44 23.80
C CYS A 7 -1.83 6.06 24.08
N LYS A 8 -2.39 5.30 25.04
CA LYS A 8 -2.00 3.90 25.30
C LYS A 8 -2.41 2.96 24.16
N ILE A 9 -3.62 3.10 23.64
CA ILE A 9 -4.11 2.29 22.51
C ILE A 9 -3.28 2.57 21.25
N LEU A 10 -3.02 3.85 20.95
CA LEU A 10 -2.19 4.28 19.82
C LEU A 10 -0.70 3.92 19.95
N ARG A 11 -0.25 3.53 21.14
CA ARG A 11 1.13 3.08 21.39
C ARG A 11 1.37 1.63 20.97
N GLY A 12 0.31 0.84 20.76
CA GLY A 12 0.45 -0.52 20.26
C GLY A 12 0.88 -0.53 18.79
N ARG A 13 1.88 -1.33 18.43
CA ARG A 13 2.35 -1.49 17.04
C ARG A 13 1.21 -1.72 16.05
N ARG A 14 0.25 -2.57 16.40
CA ARG A 14 -0.92 -2.85 15.55
C ARG A 14 -1.76 -1.59 15.31
N ALA A 15 -1.97 -0.77 16.34
CA ALA A 15 -2.66 0.50 16.19
C ALA A 15 -1.85 1.47 15.31
N GLN A 16 -0.53 1.55 15.48
CA GLN A 16 0.32 2.36 14.61
C GLN A 16 0.23 1.92 13.15
N MET A 17 0.27 0.60 12.86
CA MET A 17 0.11 0.08 11.50
C MET A 17 -1.26 0.40 10.91
N VAL A 18 -2.33 0.30 11.70
CA VAL A 18 -3.68 0.68 11.25
C VAL A 18 -3.78 2.17 10.96
N VAL A 19 -3.21 3.02 11.81
CA VAL A 19 -3.18 4.47 11.62
C VAL A 19 -2.38 4.83 10.36
N THR A 20 -1.21 4.23 10.15
CA THR A 20 -0.41 4.50 8.94
C THR A 20 -1.14 4.01 7.69
N MET A 21 -1.78 2.85 7.71
CA MET A 21 -2.60 2.38 6.60
C MET A 21 -3.75 3.35 6.29
N ALA A 22 -4.44 3.86 7.31
CA ALA A 22 -5.52 4.83 7.13
C ALA A 22 -5.00 6.14 6.50
N VAL A 23 -3.83 6.62 6.93
CA VAL A 23 -3.17 7.80 6.35
C VAL A 23 -2.77 7.54 4.89
N VAL A 24 -2.21 6.37 4.57
CA VAL A 24 -1.83 5.98 3.20
C VAL A 24 -3.06 5.90 2.30
N ILE A 25 -4.17 5.33 2.77
CA ILE A 25 -5.44 5.30 2.02
C ILE A 25 -5.94 6.73 1.75
N ALA A 26 -5.98 7.59 2.77
CA ALA A 26 -6.42 8.97 2.61
C ALA A 26 -5.57 9.71 1.57
N TRP A 27 -4.25 9.60 1.65
CA TRP A 27 -3.34 10.21 0.68
C TRP A 27 -3.48 9.63 -0.73
N GLY A 28 -3.67 8.33 -0.86
CA GLY A 28 -3.93 7.68 -2.16
C GLY A 28 -5.23 8.19 -2.80
N LEU A 29 -6.30 8.33 -2.02
CA LEU A 29 -7.58 8.85 -2.50
C LEU A 29 -7.51 10.34 -2.87
N VAL A 30 -6.83 11.15 -2.07
CA VAL A 30 -6.57 12.56 -2.38
C VAL A 30 -5.77 12.69 -3.68
N SER A 31 -4.73 11.86 -3.85
CA SER A 31 -3.92 11.82 -5.07
C SER A 31 -4.77 11.46 -6.29
N LYS A 32 -5.68 10.49 -6.18
CA LYS A 32 -6.62 10.14 -7.27
C LYS A 32 -7.61 11.25 -7.62
N ARG A 33 -7.94 12.14 -6.69
CA ARG A 33 -8.90 13.25 -6.88
C ARG A 33 -8.21 14.57 -7.28
N TYR A 34 -6.88 14.59 -7.33
CA TYR A 34 -6.14 15.78 -7.69
C TYR A 34 -6.45 16.24 -9.12
N SER A 35 -6.72 17.53 -9.27
CA SER A 35 -7.15 18.17 -10.53
C SER A 35 -6.18 19.23 -11.03
N GLY A 36 -5.07 19.48 -10.33
CA GLY A 36 -4.09 20.51 -10.67
C GLY A 36 -3.11 20.10 -11.78
N PRO A 37 -2.03 20.89 -11.97
CA PRO A 37 -0.98 20.59 -12.95
C PRO A 37 -0.40 19.19 -12.74
N GLY A 38 -0.25 18.42 -13.83
CA GLY A 38 0.26 17.04 -13.75
C GLY A 38 -0.76 15.99 -13.27
N ARG A 39 -2.06 16.31 -13.20
CA ARG A 39 -3.13 15.38 -12.77
C ARG A 39 -3.06 13.99 -13.38
N PHE A 40 -2.70 13.84 -14.65
CA PHE A 40 -2.59 12.52 -15.27
C PHE A 40 -1.52 11.67 -14.59
N TRP A 41 -0.35 12.26 -14.36
CA TRP A 41 0.77 11.60 -13.66
C TRP A 41 0.46 11.34 -12.19
N VAL A 42 -0.12 12.32 -11.48
CA VAL A 42 -0.46 12.16 -10.06
C VAL A 42 -1.49 11.04 -9.86
N ASN A 43 -2.54 11.05 -10.68
CA ASN A 43 -3.69 10.16 -10.48
C ASN A 43 -3.40 8.72 -10.94
N ASN A 44 -2.52 8.56 -11.94
CA ASN A 44 -2.20 7.25 -12.51
C ASN A 44 -0.92 6.66 -11.94
N SER A 45 0.18 7.42 -11.90
CA SER A 45 1.50 6.89 -11.52
C SER A 45 1.82 7.12 -10.04
N PHE A 46 1.76 8.38 -9.57
CA PHE A 46 2.13 8.71 -8.19
C PHE A 46 1.22 8.03 -7.15
N ALA A 47 -0.09 7.96 -7.43
CA ALA A 47 -1.05 7.24 -6.60
C ALA A 47 -0.71 5.75 -6.45
N GLY A 48 -0.01 5.15 -7.42
CA GLY A 48 0.47 3.77 -7.37
C GLY A 48 1.47 3.51 -6.25
N VAL A 49 2.28 4.51 -5.86
CA VAL A 49 3.22 4.38 -4.73
C VAL A 49 2.46 4.07 -3.43
N PHE A 50 1.37 4.79 -3.17
CA PHE A 50 0.55 4.57 -1.97
C PHE A 50 -0.16 3.21 -2.01
N TYR A 51 -0.55 2.76 -3.19
CA TYR A 51 -1.15 1.45 -3.40
C TYR A 51 -0.20 0.32 -2.97
N GLU A 52 1.05 0.35 -3.42
CA GLU A 52 2.05 -0.64 -3.03
C GLU A 52 2.37 -0.62 -1.54
N ILE A 53 2.55 0.59 -0.96
CA ILE A 53 2.81 0.76 0.47
C ILE A 53 1.67 0.15 1.28
N PHE A 54 0.42 0.41 0.88
CA PHE A 54 -0.76 -0.14 1.53
C PHE A 54 -0.73 -1.66 1.54
N TRP A 55 -0.52 -2.31 0.39
CA TRP A 55 -0.52 -3.78 0.32
C TRP A 55 0.64 -4.41 1.08
N CYS A 56 1.83 -3.80 1.03
CA CYS A 56 2.97 -4.25 1.83
C CYS A 56 2.67 -4.21 3.34
N LEU A 57 2.07 -3.12 3.82
CA LEU A 57 1.67 -2.98 5.23
C LEU A 57 0.52 -3.92 5.59
N PHE A 58 -0.48 -4.06 4.72
CA PHE A 58 -1.64 -4.93 4.92
C PHE A 58 -1.22 -6.38 5.11
N PHE A 59 -0.39 -6.93 4.21
CA PHE A 59 0.11 -8.29 4.36
C PHE A 59 1.07 -8.43 5.54
N SER A 60 1.89 -7.42 5.85
CA SER A 60 2.77 -7.45 7.01
C SER A 60 2.00 -7.43 8.34
N PHE A 61 0.81 -6.82 8.36
CA PHE A 61 -0.09 -6.82 9.49
C PHE A 61 -0.71 -8.21 9.72
N TRP A 62 -1.19 -8.86 8.66
CA TRP A 62 -1.81 -10.20 8.74
C TRP A 62 -0.80 -11.34 8.89
N LEU A 63 0.41 -11.18 8.34
CA LEU A 63 1.47 -12.19 8.33
C LEU A 63 2.69 -11.72 9.15
N PRO A 64 2.58 -11.56 10.47
CA PRO A 64 3.65 -11.00 11.29
C PRO A 64 4.95 -11.81 11.22
N LYS A 65 4.88 -13.12 10.96
CA LYS A 65 6.03 -14.03 10.83
C LYS A 65 6.70 -14.00 9.46
N ALA A 66 6.03 -13.53 8.41
CA ALA A 66 6.57 -13.52 7.06
C ALA A 66 7.68 -12.46 6.91
N ARG A 67 8.72 -12.75 6.13
CA ARG A 67 9.82 -11.79 5.91
C ARG A 67 9.32 -10.60 5.09
N PRO A 68 9.53 -9.34 5.52
CA PRO A 68 9.01 -8.16 4.80
C PRO A 68 9.41 -8.10 3.31
N TRP A 69 10.61 -8.55 2.97
CA TRP A 69 11.09 -8.58 1.59
C TRP A 69 10.32 -9.58 0.72
N VAL A 70 9.87 -10.71 1.29
CA VAL A 70 9.05 -11.69 0.56
C VAL A 70 7.69 -11.07 0.25
N ILE A 71 7.10 -10.34 1.20
CA ILE A 71 5.84 -9.63 0.99
C ILE A 71 5.99 -8.58 -0.11
N ALA A 72 7.04 -7.74 -0.05
CA ALA A 72 7.27 -6.69 -1.04
C ALA A 72 7.47 -7.26 -2.45
N LEU A 73 8.22 -8.35 -2.60
CA LEU A 73 8.38 -9.03 -3.91
C LEU A 73 7.09 -9.64 -4.42
N TRP A 74 6.29 -10.25 -3.54
CA TRP A 74 4.98 -10.79 -3.91
C TRP A 74 4.02 -9.70 -4.37
N VAL A 75 3.93 -8.62 -3.60
CA VAL A 75 3.10 -7.46 -3.91
C VAL A 75 3.52 -6.87 -5.26
N LEU A 76 4.82 -6.59 -5.45
CA LEU A 76 5.37 -6.12 -6.74
C LEU A 76 5.05 -7.07 -7.90
N GLY A 77 5.21 -8.39 -7.71
CA GLY A 77 4.92 -9.38 -8.74
C GLY A 77 3.45 -9.40 -9.14
N VAL A 78 2.55 -9.31 -8.15
CA VAL A 78 1.10 -9.23 -8.38
C VAL A 78 0.73 -7.93 -9.09
N THR A 79 1.27 -6.78 -8.68
CA THR A 79 0.92 -5.50 -9.30
C THR A 79 1.48 -5.37 -10.71
N CYS A 80 2.70 -5.85 -10.96
CA CYS A 80 3.22 -6.02 -12.32
C CYS A 80 2.33 -6.93 -13.18
N GLY A 81 1.84 -8.05 -12.62
CA GLY A 81 0.92 -8.95 -13.31
C GLY A 81 -0.42 -8.30 -13.63
N LEU A 82 -0.98 -7.51 -12.68
CA LEU A 82 -2.18 -6.71 -12.90
C LEU A 82 -1.97 -5.67 -13.99
N GLU A 83 -0.81 -5.01 -14.02
CA GLU A 83 -0.45 -4.02 -15.04
C GLU A 83 -0.40 -4.66 -16.44
N VAL A 84 0.29 -5.78 -16.59
CA VAL A 84 0.32 -6.54 -17.87
C VAL A 84 -1.07 -7.05 -18.25
N SER A 85 -1.91 -7.42 -17.27
CA SER A 85 -3.30 -7.83 -17.52
C SER A 85 -4.15 -6.73 -18.14
N GLN A 86 -3.71 -5.47 -18.10
CA GLN A 86 -4.43 -4.36 -18.73
C GLN A 86 -4.24 -4.32 -20.25
N LEU A 87 -3.21 -4.98 -20.80
CA LEU A 87 -3.11 -5.21 -22.25
C LEU A 87 -4.20 -6.17 -22.76
N TRP A 88 -4.83 -6.92 -21.85
CA TRP A 88 -5.95 -7.81 -22.15
C TRP A 88 -7.27 -7.23 -21.64
N HIS A 89 -8.27 -7.11 -22.52
CA HIS A 89 -9.58 -6.51 -22.21
C HIS A 89 -10.74 -7.50 -22.34
N PRO A 90 -10.80 -8.55 -21.49
CA PRO A 90 -11.87 -9.53 -21.57
C PRO A 90 -13.22 -8.96 -21.10
N ALA A 91 -14.31 -9.49 -21.66
CA ALA A 91 -15.66 -8.98 -21.45
C ALA A 91 -16.10 -8.95 -19.98
N PHE A 92 -15.66 -9.92 -19.18
CA PHE A 92 -16.00 -10.06 -17.77
C PHE A 92 -15.28 -9.06 -16.85
N LEU A 93 -14.12 -8.50 -17.26
CA LEU A 93 -13.40 -7.48 -16.48
C LEU A 93 -13.94 -6.07 -16.72
N ARG A 94 -14.68 -5.85 -17.82
CA ARG A 94 -15.23 -4.52 -18.15
C ARG A 94 -16.16 -3.97 -17.06
N PRO A 95 -17.14 -4.71 -16.52
CA PRO A 95 -17.99 -4.21 -15.44
C PRO A 95 -17.21 -3.90 -14.15
N VAL A 96 -16.17 -4.68 -13.86
CA VAL A 96 -15.33 -4.46 -12.67
C VAL A 96 -14.53 -3.16 -12.83
N ARG A 97 -13.85 -2.99 -13.97
CA ARG A 97 -13.08 -1.76 -14.29
C ARG A 97 -13.96 -0.52 -14.49
N ALA A 98 -15.27 -0.67 -14.73
CA ALA A 98 -16.20 0.46 -14.83
C ALA A 98 -16.53 1.09 -13.46
N ASN A 99 -16.36 0.34 -12.36
CA ASN A 99 -16.57 0.84 -11.01
C ASN A 99 -15.29 1.49 -10.47
N PHE A 100 -15.42 2.59 -9.70
CA PHE A 100 -14.27 3.29 -9.13
C PHE A 100 -13.33 2.37 -8.34
N TRP A 101 -13.87 1.51 -7.48
CA TRP A 101 -13.07 0.59 -6.67
C TRP A 101 -12.38 -0.49 -7.51
N GLY A 102 -13.06 -1.02 -8.54
CA GLY A 102 -12.46 -2.00 -9.43
C GLY A 102 -11.38 -1.38 -10.33
N ALA A 103 -11.61 -0.17 -10.83
CA ALA A 103 -10.60 0.63 -11.54
C ALA A 103 -9.40 0.97 -10.64
N ALA A 104 -9.62 1.28 -9.36
CA ALA A 104 -8.56 1.60 -8.42
C ALA A 104 -7.72 0.38 -8.01
N LEU A 105 -8.31 -0.81 -7.95
CA LEU A 105 -7.64 -2.07 -7.56
C LEU A 105 -6.98 -2.79 -8.74
N ILE A 106 -7.65 -2.87 -9.88
CA ILE A 106 -7.21 -3.66 -11.05
C ILE A 106 -6.49 -2.79 -12.09
N GLY A 107 -6.77 -1.48 -12.06
CA GLY A 107 -6.31 -0.55 -13.09
C GLY A 107 -7.12 -0.65 -14.38
N THR A 108 -6.92 0.34 -15.25
CA THR A 108 -7.70 0.50 -16.49
C THR A 108 -6.84 0.59 -17.74
N THR A 109 -5.59 1.01 -17.62
CA THR A 109 -4.75 1.46 -18.73
C THR A 109 -3.29 1.20 -18.43
N PHE A 110 -2.62 0.46 -19.32
CA PHE A 110 -1.21 0.12 -19.16
C PHE A 110 -0.31 1.35 -19.28
N VAL A 111 0.55 1.56 -18.29
CA VAL A 111 1.55 2.63 -18.25
C VAL A 111 2.89 2.05 -17.82
N GLY A 112 3.82 1.91 -18.78
CA GLY A 112 5.15 1.33 -18.51
C GLY A 112 6.00 2.10 -17.50
N SER A 113 5.75 3.39 -17.25
CA SER A 113 6.45 4.10 -16.17
C SER A 113 6.02 3.65 -14.78
N ASP A 114 4.86 3.01 -14.63
CA ASP A 114 4.30 2.64 -13.33
C ASP A 114 5.13 1.56 -12.63
N PHE A 115 5.85 0.72 -13.37
CA PHE A 115 6.82 -0.22 -12.81
C PHE A 115 7.84 0.46 -11.89
N PHE A 116 8.31 1.66 -12.24
CA PHE A 116 9.24 2.41 -11.40
C PHE A 116 8.57 2.83 -10.08
N TYR A 117 7.33 3.35 -10.15
CA TYR A 117 6.56 3.71 -8.96
C TYR A 117 6.21 2.50 -8.10
N TYR A 118 5.99 1.34 -8.72
CA TYR A 118 5.74 0.10 -7.99
C TYR A 118 6.98 -0.34 -7.20
N VAL A 119 8.17 -0.29 -7.82
CA VAL A 119 9.42 -0.57 -7.12
C VAL A 119 9.66 0.40 -5.96
N VAL A 120 9.43 1.70 -6.18
CA VAL A 120 9.57 2.72 -5.13
C VAL A 120 8.59 2.49 -3.99
N GLY A 121 7.31 2.24 -4.29
CA GLY A 121 6.28 2.00 -3.28
C GLY A 121 6.54 0.73 -2.47
N CYS A 122 6.93 -0.37 -3.12
CA CYS A 122 7.36 -1.59 -2.45
C CYS A 122 8.62 -1.39 -1.60
N GLY A 123 9.59 -0.60 -2.06
CA GLY A 123 10.78 -0.24 -1.28
C GLY A 123 10.44 0.52 -0.01
N ILE A 124 9.52 1.49 -0.08
CA ILE A 124 9.04 2.23 1.09
C ILE A 124 8.25 1.30 2.02
N GLY A 125 7.33 0.50 1.48
CA GLY A 125 6.53 -0.46 2.25
C GLY A 125 7.39 -1.50 2.97
N LEU A 126 8.46 -1.95 2.33
CA LEU A 126 9.49 -2.82 2.90
C LEU A 126 10.16 -2.17 4.11
N LEU A 127 10.73 -0.98 3.91
CA LEU A 127 11.43 -0.23 4.96
C LEU A 127 10.52 0.03 6.15
N TRP A 128 9.27 0.40 5.90
CA TRP A 128 8.32 0.66 6.98
C TRP A 128 8.00 -0.62 7.77
N SER A 129 7.78 -1.72 7.05
CA SER A 129 7.49 -3.02 7.66
C SER A 129 8.66 -3.57 8.47
N THR A 130 9.91 -3.31 8.06
CA THR A 130 11.09 -3.70 8.84
C THR A 130 11.27 -2.83 10.08
N LEU A 131 10.99 -1.52 10.01
CA LEU A 131 11.01 -0.62 11.16
C LEU A 131 10.03 -1.07 12.25
N PHE A 132 8.79 -1.42 11.88
CA PHE A 132 7.80 -1.93 12.83
C PHE A 132 8.20 -3.26 13.48
N LYS A 133 8.94 -4.12 12.77
CA LYS A 133 9.46 -5.37 13.34
C LYS A 133 10.63 -5.14 14.28
N LYS A 134 11.53 -4.23 13.92
CA LYS A 134 12.67 -3.89 14.79
C LYS A 134 12.20 -3.36 16.14
N SER A 135 11.21 -2.46 16.16
CA SER A 135 10.66 -1.91 17.41
C SER A 135 10.02 -2.98 18.32
N GLU A 136 9.48 -4.06 17.75
CA GLU A 136 8.94 -5.19 18.52
C GLU A 136 10.07 -6.00 19.18
N ASN A 137 11.12 -6.33 18.43
CA ASN A 137 12.25 -7.07 18.96
C ASN A 137 12.98 -6.30 20.06
N ASP A 138 13.17 -4.98 19.91
CA ASP A 138 13.82 -4.13 20.91
C ASP A 138 12.99 -4.01 22.20
N SER A 139 11.65 -4.02 22.10
CA SER A 139 10.75 -3.98 23.26
C SER A 139 10.71 -5.32 24.00
N SER A 140 10.79 -6.44 23.27
CA SER A 140 10.85 -7.79 23.85
C SER A 140 12.21 -8.08 24.51
N GLY A 141 13.30 -7.57 23.94
CA GLY A 141 14.66 -7.72 24.48
C GLY A 141 14.92 -6.96 25.77
N LYS A 142 14.17 -5.87 26.05
CA LYS A 142 14.25 -5.13 27.32
C LYS A 142 13.42 -5.74 28.47
N ALA A 143 12.60 -6.75 28.18
CA ALA A 143 11.75 -7.42 29.17
C ALA A 143 12.37 -8.73 29.71
N LYS A 144 13.60 -9.05 29.31
CA LYS A 144 14.44 -10.14 29.84
C LYS A 144 15.61 -9.54 30.62
#